data_AF-A0A9E2GU06-F1
#
_entry.id   AF-A0A9E2GU06-F1
#
_cell.length_a   1.000
_cell.length_b   1.000
_cell.length_c   1.000
_cell.angle_alpha   90.00
_cell.angle_beta   90.00
_cell.angle_gamma   90.00
#
_symmetry.space_group_name_H-M   'P 1'
#
loop_
_entity.id
_entity.type
_entity.pdbx_description
1 polymer ?
#
loop_
_entity_poly.entity_id
_entity_poly.type
_entity_poly.pdbx_seq_one_letter_code
_entity_poly.pdbx_strand_id
1 'polypeptide(L)'
;MKLFLLLPSLSIVFLAAACADPATPKADLQKSTELTIDAERLKRSGVEIAEASGGELKRTLPLLGNIVPNEHNTVKVVAGIGGIVREIPVKVGDLVPADAPLAVIESKEAADVAFQYLEQQQRSGFAKQAYDREKTLLEKQIGTRESYQNAQNDLRKSYLDLQLTTQKLKLLGLIDETGQMIKNRSKISSFTLKSPIEG
;
A
#
# COMPACT_ATOMS: atom_id res chain seq x y z
N MET A 1 -12.09 49.94 30.67
CA MET A 1 -11.91 50.65 31.96
C MET A 1 -10.79 51.67 31.78
N LYS A 2 -11.04 52.89 32.24
CA LYS A 2 -10.21 54.11 32.12
C LYS A 2 -8.84 53.98 32.80
N LEU A 3 -7.79 54.61 32.25
CA LEU A 3 -6.69 55.31 32.94
C LEU A 3 -5.68 55.80 31.86
N PHE A 4 -5.41 57.08 31.57
CA PHE A 4 -5.01 58.28 32.32
C PHE A 4 -3.52 58.31 32.73
N LEU A 5 -2.88 59.50 32.53
CA LEU A 5 -1.51 59.96 32.85
C LEU A 5 -0.37 59.55 31.88
N LEU A 6 0.59 60.38 31.44
CA LEU A 6 1.15 61.71 31.80
C LEU A 6 1.92 62.22 30.54
N LEU A 7 1.68 63.43 29.96
CA LEU A 7 2.34 64.74 30.21
C LEU A 7 3.90 64.71 30.20
N PRO A 8 4.62 65.83 30.01
CA PRO A 8 4.46 66.95 29.04
C PRO A 8 5.83 67.59 28.62
N SER A 9 5.84 68.53 27.69
CA SER A 9 6.75 69.71 27.59
C SER A 9 6.64 70.29 26.17
N LEU A 10 6.64 71.59 25.89
CA LEU A 10 6.70 72.82 26.67
C LEU A 10 6.51 73.97 25.65
N SER A 11 5.76 75.01 26.03
CA SER A 11 5.65 76.37 25.43
C SER A 11 5.04 76.49 24.01
N ILE A 12 3.82 76.99 23.80
CA ILE A 12 3.26 78.35 24.09
C ILE A 12 4.03 79.48 23.40
N VAL A 13 3.52 79.94 22.25
CA VAL A 13 3.16 81.35 22.05
C VAL A 13 1.81 81.39 21.32
N PHE A 14 0.90 82.16 21.90
CA PHE A 14 -0.49 82.35 21.54
C PHE A 14 -0.62 83.75 20.93
N LEU A 15 -1.19 83.89 19.73
CA LEU A 15 -2.03 85.06 19.44
C LEU A 15 -3.05 84.74 18.33
N ALA A 16 -4.30 84.77 18.73
CA ALA A 16 -5.47 84.74 17.88
C ALA A 16 -5.63 86.07 17.13
N ALA A 17 -6.09 86.04 15.88
CA ALA A 17 -7.47 86.39 15.54
C ALA A 17 -7.64 86.62 14.02
N ALA A 18 -8.65 85.93 13.48
CA ALA A 18 -9.59 86.38 12.44
C ALA A 18 -9.07 86.84 11.07
N CYS A 19 -9.38 86.06 10.03
CA CYS A 19 -10.45 86.39 9.08
C CYS A 19 -10.58 85.34 7.96
N ALA A 20 -11.84 84.94 7.76
CA ALA A 20 -12.51 84.69 6.48
C ALA A 20 -11.82 83.85 5.38
N ASP A 21 -12.43 82.69 5.12
CA ASP A 21 -12.41 82.01 3.82
C ASP A 21 -12.71 82.98 2.67
N PRO A 22 -12.05 82.75 1.52
CA PRO A 22 -12.86 82.34 0.38
C PRO A 22 -12.29 81.10 -0.31
N ALA A 23 -13.22 80.24 -0.72
CA ALA A 23 -13.01 79.00 -1.44
C ALA A 23 -12.12 79.16 -2.70
N THR A 24 -11.33 78.12 -2.99
CA THR A 24 -11.11 77.47 -4.30
C THR A 24 -9.89 76.52 -4.20
N PRO A 25 -9.65 75.63 -5.17
CA PRO A 25 -10.40 74.42 -5.47
C PRO A 25 -9.52 73.16 -5.24
N LYS A 26 -10.13 71.97 -5.19
CA LYS A 26 -9.41 70.69 -5.20
C LYS A 26 -8.56 70.62 -6.49
N ALA A 27 -7.24 70.58 -6.34
CA ALA A 27 -6.33 70.28 -7.43
C ALA A 27 -6.49 68.79 -7.78
N ASP A 28 -7.22 68.54 -8.86
CA ASP A 28 -7.21 67.25 -9.54
C ASP A 28 -5.76 66.93 -9.93
N LEU A 29 -5.22 65.86 -9.34
CA LEU A 29 -4.00 65.22 -9.80
C LEU A 29 -4.27 64.62 -11.18
N GLN A 30 -4.11 65.45 -12.21
CA GLN A 30 -3.92 64.98 -13.57
C GLN A 30 -2.64 64.14 -13.57
N LYS A 31 -2.78 62.81 -13.58
CA LYS A 31 -1.67 61.91 -13.95
C LYS A 31 -1.32 62.24 -15.39
N SER A 32 -0.35 63.14 -15.59
CA SER A 32 0.32 63.30 -16.88
C SER A 32 1.21 62.08 -17.09
N THR A 33 0.91 61.30 -18.13
CA THR A 33 1.64 60.08 -18.48
C THR A 33 3.03 60.38 -19.10
N GLU A 34 3.35 61.65 -19.36
CA GLU A 34 4.66 62.09 -19.86
C GLU A 34 5.20 63.29 -19.07
N LEU A 35 6.52 63.27 -18.83
CA LEU A 35 7.27 64.30 -18.14
C LEU A 35 8.43 64.75 -19.02
N THR A 36 8.36 65.97 -19.55
CA THR A 36 9.43 66.57 -20.37
C THR A 36 10.45 67.25 -19.46
N ILE A 37 11.71 66.80 -19.50
CA ILE A 37 12.80 67.35 -18.68
C ILE A 37 13.92 67.89 -19.59
N ASP A 38 14.40 69.10 -19.28
CA ASP A 38 15.52 69.73 -19.98
C ASP A 38 16.86 69.02 -19.72
N ALA A 39 17.74 68.99 -20.73
CA ALA A 39 19.00 68.25 -20.70
C ALA A 39 19.96 68.65 -19.54
N GLU A 40 19.91 69.90 -19.09
CA GLU A 40 20.71 70.38 -17.94
C GLU A 40 20.17 69.90 -16.59
N ARG A 41 18.87 69.63 -16.51
CA ARG A 41 18.23 69.05 -15.31
C ARG A 41 18.50 67.55 -15.25
N LEU A 42 18.50 66.86 -16.39
CA LEU A 42 18.84 65.44 -16.50
C LEU A 42 20.29 65.15 -16.02
N LYS A 43 21.24 66.01 -16.41
CA LYS A 43 22.65 65.89 -16.00
C LYS A 43 22.86 66.18 -14.51
N ARG A 44 22.11 67.13 -13.94
CA ARG A 44 22.15 67.42 -12.49
C ARG A 44 21.46 66.34 -11.64
N SER A 45 20.51 65.60 -12.20
CA SER A 45 19.76 64.56 -11.51
C SER A 45 20.41 63.18 -11.52
N GLY A 46 21.52 62.98 -12.24
CA GLY A 46 22.27 61.71 -12.27
C GLY A 46 21.51 60.54 -12.92
N VAL A 47 20.63 60.84 -13.89
CA VAL A 47 19.80 59.81 -14.55
C VAL A 47 20.59 59.20 -15.71
N GLU A 48 20.88 57.90 -15.61
CA GLU A 48 21.50 57.11 -16.67
C GLU A 48 20.41 56.42 -17.50
N ILE A 49 20.50 56.57 -18.83
CA ILE A 49 19.58 55.94 -19.78
C ILE A 49 20.34 54.79 -20.43
N ALA A 50 19.82 53.57 -20.31
CA ALA A 50 20.32 52.38 -20.99
C ALA A 50 19.27 51.83 -21.96
N GLU A 51 19.70 51.37 -23.14
CA GLU A 51 18.84 50.77 -24.14
C GLU A 51 18.40 49.36 -23.69
N ALA A 52 17.10 49.08 -23.74
CA ALA A 52 16.56 47.78 -23.32
C ALA A 52 16.91 46.71 -24.37
N SER A 53 18.00 45.98 -24.15
CA SER A 53 18.36 44.81 -24.97
C SER A 53 17.71 43.54 -24.44
N GLY A 54 17.19 42.68 -25.33
CA GLY A 54 16.75 41.34 -24.95
C GLY A 54 17.91 40.46 -24.47
N GLY A 55 17.63 39.54 -23.55
CA GLY A 55 18.59 38.55 -23.07
C GLY A 55 17.85 37.33 -22.53
N GLU A 56 18.50 36.16 -22.56
CA GLU A 56 17.92 34.94 -21.98
C GLU A 56 17.95 35.00 -20.45
N LEU A 57 16.80 35.25 -19.83
CA LEU A 57 16.65 35.13 -18.37
C LEU A 57 16.34 33.69 -18.00
N LYS A 58 17.34 32.98 -17.44
CA LYS A 58 17.11 31.70 -16.77
C LYS A 58 16.53 31.94 -15.37
N ARG A 59 15.22 31.77 -15.23
CA ARG A 59 14.53 31.77 -13.93
C ARG A 59 14.50 30.35 -13.38
N THR A 60 15.08 30.14 -12.21
CA THR A 60 15.02 28.87 -11.50
C THR A 60 14.04 29.02 -10.33
N LEU A 61 13.08 28.10 -10.22
CA LEU A 61 12.15 28.03 -9.10
C LEU A 61 12.52 26.83 -8.22
N PRO A 62 13.06 27.02 -7.02
CA PRO A 62 13.34 25.91 -6.12
C PRO A 62 12.03 25.33 -5.60
N LEU A 63 11.81 24.04 -5.85
CA LEU A 63 10.68 23.27 -5.33
C LEU A 63 11.20 22.16 -4.43
N LEU A 64 10.49 21.91 -3.34
CA LEU A 64 10.74 20.75 -2.49
C LEU A 64 9.99 19.55 -3.07
N GLY A 65 10.69 18.44 -3.23
CA GLY A 65 10.13 17.18 -3.71
C GLY A 65 10.51 16.04 -2.77
N ASN A 66 9.64 15.05 -2.68
CA ASN A 66 9.89 13.82 -1.93
C ASN A 66 10.11 12.66 -2.90
N ILE A 67 11.11 11.82 -2.61
CA ILE A 67 11.36 10.60 -3.37
C ILE A 67 10.46 9.51 -2.78
N VAL A 68 9.56 8.97 -3.61
CA VAL A 68 8.62 7.90 -3.24
C VAL A 68 8.99 6.67 -4.06
N PRO A 69 8.96 5.45 -3.47
CA PRO A 69 9.18 4.23 -4.24
C PRO A 69 8.15 4.09 -5.37
N ASN A 70 8.56 3.46 -6.46
CA ASN A 70 7.66 3.18 -7.58
C ASN A 70 6.57 2.20 -7.10
N GLU A 71 5.30 2.62 -7.18
CA GLU A 71 4.15 1.81 -6.76
C GLU A 71 4.02 0.51 -7.57
N HIS A 72 4.54 0.46 -8.80
CA HIS A 72 4.55 -0.76 -9.61
C HIS A 72 5.56 -1.80 -9.13
N ASN A 73 6.63 -1.38 -8.43
CA ASN A 73 7.68 -2.25 -7.91
C ASN A 73 7.57 -2.45 -6.39
N THR A 74 6.42 -2.08 -5.80
CA THR A 74 6.19 -2.22 -4.36
C THR A 74 4.92 -3.02 -4.13
N VAL A 75 5.04 -4.22 -3.57
CA VAL A 75 3.89 -5.11 -3.29
C VAL A 75 3.73 -5.32 -1.79
N LYS A 76 2.53 -5.07 -1.28
CA LYS A 76 2.16 -5.40 0.10
C LYS A 76 1.70 -6.85 0.17
N VAL A 77 2.50 -7.70 0.81
CA VAL A 77 2.19 -9.12 0.97
C VAL A 77 1.36 -9.31 2.24
N VAL A 78 0.21 -9.97 2.11
CA VAL A 78 -0.70 -10.28 3.22
C VAL A 78 -0.87 -11.80 3.31
N ALA A 79 -0.87 -12.33 4.54
CA ALA A 79 -1.14 -13.75 4.74
C ALA A 79 -2.62 -14.07 4.47
N GLY A 80 -2.87 -15.11 3.68
CA GLY A 80 -4.24 -15.56 3.38
C GLY A 80 -4.95 -16.27 4.54
N ILE A 81 -4.20 -16.67 5.58
CA ILE A 81 -4.70 -17.44 6.72
C ILE A 81 -4.15 -16.83 8.01
N GLY A 82 -4.98 -16.73 9.04
CA GLY A 82 -4.56 -16.28 10.38
C GLY A 82 -3.74 -17.35 11.12
N GLY A 83 -2.77 -16.91 11.93
CA GLY A 83 -1.91 -17.82 12.69
C GLY A 83 -0.87 -17.10 13.54
N ILE A 84 0.01 -17.88 14.16
CA ILE A 84 1.13 -17.41 14.96
C ILE A 84 2.37 -17.35 14.06
N VAL A 85 3.07 -16.22 14.04
CA VAL A 85 4.34 -16.09 13.30
C VAL A 85 5.44 -16.81 14.08
N ARG A 86 6.02 -17.87 13.50
CA ARG A 86 7.09 -18.66 14.13
C ARG A 86 8.46 -18.07 13.84
N GLU A 87 8.72 -17.75 12.57
CA GLU A 87 10.03 -17.30 12.10
C GLU A 87 9.88 -16.21 11.04
N ILE A 88 10.78 -15.22 11.10
CA ILE A 88 10.94 -14.17 10.09
C ILE A 88 12.42 -14.19 9.67
N PRO A 89 12.78 -14.90 8.59
CA PRO A 89 14.18 -15.03 8.18
C PRO A 89 14.78 -13.76 7.58
N VAL A 90 13.94 -12.80 7.16
CA VAL A 90 14.35 -11.58 6.45
C VAL A 90 14.31 -10.36 7.36
N LYS A 91 15.24 -9.43 7.17
CA LYS A 91 15.26 -8.14 7.86
C LYS A 91 14.96 -7.01 6.89
N VAL A 92 14.64 -5.85 7.46
CA VAL A 92 14.40 -4.63 6.68
C VAL A 92 15.69 -4.23 5.97
N GLY A 93 15.64 -4.14 4.64
CA GLY A 93 16.77 -3.79 3.78
C GLY A 93 17.53 -4.98 3.20
N ASP A 94 17.18 -6.22 3.56
CA ASP A 94 17.73 -7.40 2.90
C ASP A 94 17.16 -7.54 1.49
N LEU A 95 18.02 -7.90 0.52
CA LEU A 95 17.59 -8.22 -0.85
C LEU A 95 16.98 -9.62 -0.87
N VAL A 96 15.73 -9.73 -1.32
CA VAL A 96 14.98 -10.97 -1.43
C VAL A 96 14.69 -11.29 -2.91
N PRO A 97 15.05 -12.49 -3.40
CA PRO A 97 14.63 -12.92 -4.72
C PRO A 97 13.12 -13.23 -4.74
N ALA A 98 12.56 -13.26 -5.95
CA ALA A 98 11.19 -13.77 -6.14
C ALA A 98 11.06 -15.19 -5.57
N ASP A 99 9.90 -15.49 -4.99
CA ASP A 99 9.56 -16.73 -4.28
C ASP A 99 10.33 -17.03 -3.00
N ALA A 100 11.17 -16.10 -2.50
CA ALA A 100 11.85 -16.28 -1.23
C ALA A 100 10.88 -16.29 -0.03
N PRO A 101 11.14 -17.12 1.01
CA PRO A 101 10.33 -17.15 2.22
C PRO A 101 10.54 -15.88 3.05
N LEU A 102 9.46 -15.12 3.27
CA LEU A 102 9.44 -13.89 4.08
C LEU A 102 9.08 -14.18 5.54
N ALA A 103 8.14 -15.10 5.77
CA ALA A 103 7.71 -15.47 7.11
C ALA A 103 7.16 -16.91 7.12
N VAL A 104 7.35 -17.60 8.24
CA VAL A 104 6.72 -18.90 8.52
C VAL A 104 5.63 -18.68 9.55
N ILE A 105 4.40 -18.96 9.15
CA ILE A 105 3.20 -18.77 9.96
C ILE A 105 2.65 -20.16 10.29
N GLU A 106 2.34 -20.38 11.55
CA GLU A 106 1.64 -21.57 11.99
C GLU A 106 0.17 -21.29 12.21
N SER A 107 -0.68 -22.04 11.52
CA SER A 107 -2.13 -21.90 11.64
C SER A 107 -2.77 -23.20 12.08
N LYS A 108 -3.73 -23.07 12.99
CA LYS A 108 -4.62 -24.18 13.37
C LYS A 108 -5.51 -24.60 12.20
N GLU A 109 -5.99 -23.65 11.40
CA GLU A 109 -6.88 -23.92 10.27
C GLU A 109 -6.17 -24.76 9.20
N ALA A 110 -4.91 -24.42 8.89
CA ALA A 110 -4.06 -25.22 8.01
C ALA A 110 -3.87 -26.65 8.54
N ALA A 111 -3.62 -26.78 9.85
CA ALA A 111 -3.47 -28.09 10.48
C ALA A 111 -4.75 -28.94 10.40
N ASP A 112 -5.92 -28.33 10.66
CA ASP A 112 -7.22 -29.03 10.63
C ASP A 112 -7.51 -29.61 9.23
N VAL A 113 -7.28 -28.83 8.17
CA VAL A 113 -7.47 -29.30 6.78
C VAL A 113 -6.46 -30.39 6.42
N ALA A 114 -5.22 -30.26 6.89
CA ALA A 114 -4.21 -31.29 6.67
C ALA A 114 -4.54 -32.61 7.39
N PHE A 115 -5.07 -32.55 8.61
CA PHE A 115 -5.54 -33.74 9.31
C PHE A 115 -6.70 -34.40 8.59
N GLN A 116 -7.67 -33.61 8.11
CA GLN A 116 -8.78 -34.13 7.30
C GLN A 116 -8.27 -34.85 6.04
N TYR A 117 -7.25 -34.31 5.37
CA TYR A 117 -6.68 -34.95 4.19
C TYR A 117 -6.06 -36.31 4.53
N LEU A 118 -5.27 -36.39 5.61
CA LEU A 118 -4.67 -37.64 6.06
C LEU A 118 -5.72 -38.68 6.43
N GLU A 119 -6.80 -38.26 7.09
CA GLU A 119 -7.94 -39.12 7.39
C GLU A 119 -8.60 -39.66 6.13
N GLN A 120 -8.95 -38.79 5.16
CA GLN A 120 -9.58 -39.22 3.91
C GLN A 120 -8.64 -40.08 3.06
N GLN A 121 -7.33 -39.84 3.11
CA GLN A 121 -6.33 -40.68 2.46
C GLN A 121 -6.33 -42.12 3.01
N GLN A 122 -6.33 -42.27 4.34
CA GLN A 122 -6.43 -43.58 4.97
C GLN A 122 -7.77 -44.25 4.68
N ARG A 123 -8.87 -43.49 4.76
CA ARG A 123 -10.22 -43.98 4.49
C ARG A 123 -10.37 -44.48 3.05
N SER A 124 -9.85 -43.75 2.07
CA SER A 124 -9.85 -44.15 0.66
C SER A 124 -9.02 -45.42 0.44
N GLY A 125 -7.87 -45.54 1.11
CA GLY A 125 -7.05 -46.76 1.10
C GLY A 125 -7.80 -47.98 1.65
N PHE A 126 -8.51 -47.82 2.77
CA PHE A 126 -9.31 -48.89 3.36
C PHE A 126 -10.52 -49.27 2.47
N ALA A 127 -11.24 -48.29 1.94
CA ALA A 127 -12.36 -48.52 1.04
C ALA A 127 -11.92 -49.24 -0.25
N LYS A 128 -10.73 -48.92 -0.77
CA LYS A 128 -10.13 -49.63 -1.91
C LYS A 128 -9.89 -51.11 -1.61
N GLN A 129 -9.31 -51.42 -0.45
CA GLN A 129 -9.11 -52.81 -0.03
C GLN A 129 -10.44 -53.55 0.15
N ALA A 130 -11.47 -52.89 0.69
CA ALA A 130 -12.80 -53.47 0.82
C ALA A 130 -13.43 -53.79 -0.54
N TYR A 131 -13.33 -52.87 -1.50
CA TYR A 131 -13.77 -53.08 -2.88
C TYR A 131 -13.04 -54.23 -3.57
N ASP A 132 -11.71 -54.30 -3.46
CA ASP A 132 -10.91 -55.36 -4.08
C ASP A 132 -11.27 -56.75 -3.50
N ARG A 133 -11.54 -56.82 -2.19
CA ARG A 133 -12.03 -58.04 -1.52
C ARG A 133 -13.39 -58.47 -2.07
N GLU A 134 -14.36 -57.56 -2.10
CA GLU A 134 -15.72 -57.89 -2.54
C GLU A 134 -15.77 -58.24 -4.03
N LYS A 135 -14.95 -57.57 -4.84
CA LYS A 135 -14.75 -57.92 -6.25
C LYS A 135 -14.25 -59.36 -6.40
N THR A 136 -13.24 -59.75 -5.63
CA THR A 136 -12.69 -61.12 -5.65
C THR A 136 -13.73 -62.15 -5.20
N LEU A 137 -14.55 -61.84 -4.20
CA LEU A 137 -15.62 -62.74 -3.72
C LEU A 137 -16.74 -62.91 -4.75
N LEU A 138 -17.10 -61.83 -5.46
CA LEU A 138 -18.08 -61.87 -6.53
C LEU A 138 -17.58 -62.68 -7.73
N GLU A 139 -16.31 -62.52 -8.12
CA GLU A 139 -15.67 -63.29 -9.19
C GLU A 139 -15.63 -64.80 -8.86
N LYS A 140 -15.48 -65.14 -7.58
CA LYS A 140 -15.56 -66.52 -7.08
C LYS A 140 -17.00 -67.02 -6.90
N GLN A 141 -18.02 -66.23 -7.24
CA GLN A 141 -19.44 -66.54 -7.07
C GLN A 141 -19.87 -66.81 -5.61
N ILE A 142 -19.11 -66.30 -4.63
CA ILE A 142 -19.40 -66.42 -3.19
C ILE A 142 -20.14 -65.17 -2.68
N GLY A 143 -19.77 -64.00 -3.21
CA GLY A 143 -20.33 -62.70 -2.80
C GLY A 143 -21.68 -62.37 -3.47
N THR A 144 -22.37 -61.37 -2.92
CA THR A 144 -23.63 -60.86 -3.50
C THR A 144 -23.38 -59.63 -4.37
N ARG A 145 -24.23 -59.41 -5.39
CA ARG A 145 -24.11 -58.23 -6.26
C ARG A 145 -24.36 -56.92 -5.52
N GLU A 146 -25.22 -56.95 -4.50
CA GLU A 146 -25.53 -55.79 -3.65
C GLU A 146 -24.31 -55.38 -2.81
N SER A 147 -23.65 -56.33 -2.16
CA SER A 147 -22.42 -56.10 -1.39
C SER A 147 -21.34 -55.45 -2.25
N TYR A 148 -21.14 -55.92 -3.48
CA TYR A 148 -20.22 -55.32 -4.45
C TYR A 148 -20.60 -53.87 -4.83
N GLN A 149 -21.87 -53.60 -5.10
CA GLN A 149 -22.34 -52.25 -5.42
C GLN A 149 -22.16 -51.28 -4.24
N ASN A 150 -22.42 -51.74 -3.02
CA ASN A 150 -22.20 -50.95 -1.81
C ASN A 150 -20.71 -50.62 -1.63
N ALA A 151 -19.83 -51.61 -1.76
CA ALA A 151 -18.38 -51.39 -1.69
C ALA A 151 -17.86 -50.44 -2.80
N GLN A 152 -18.42 -50.53 -4.02
CA GLN A 152 -18.11 -49.61 -5.11
C GLN A 152 -18.54 -48.18 -4.81
N ASN A 153 -19.75 -48.00 -4.27
CA ASN A 153 -20.27 -46.70 -3.87
C ASN A 153 -19.42 -46.08 -2.76
N ASP A 154 -19.01 -46.86 -1.77
CA ASP A 154 -18.19 -46.39 -0.65
C ASP A 154 -16.77 -45.99 -1.10
N LEU A 155 -16.16 -46.77 -2.01
CA LEU A 155 -14.90 -46.38 -2.67
C LEU A 155 -15.08 -45.04 -3.39
N ARG A 156 -16.14 -44.89 -4.19
CA ARG A 156 -16.38 -43.66 -4.96
C ARG A 156 -16.59 -42.45 -4.06
N LYS A 157 -17.33 -42.59 -2.95
CA LYS A 157 -17.52 -41.54 -1.93
C LYS A 157 -16.19 -41.13 -1.29
N SER A 158 -15.43 -42.09 -0.75
CA SER A 158 -14.15 -41.80 -0.11
C SER A 158 -13.13 -41.17 -1.07
N TYR A 159 -13.16 -41.53 -2.36
CA TYR A 159 -12.33 -40.91 -3.39
C TYR A 159 -12.74 -39.45 -3.66
N LEU A 160 -14.04 -39.15 -3.74
CA LEU A 160 -14.54 -37.78 -3.86
C LEU A 160 -14.15 -36.92 -2.65
N ASP A 161 -14.28 -37.45 -1.43
CA ASP A 161 -13.89 -36.76 -0.20
C ASP A 161 -12.39 -36.43 -0.18
N LEU A 162 -11.56 -37.35 -0.69
CA LEU A 162 -10.12 -37.13 -0.86
C LEU A 162 -9.86 -36.02 -1.89
N GLN A 163 -10.54 -36.03 -3.03
CA GLN A 163 -10.39 -34.99 -4.05
C GLN A 163 -10.81 -33.61 -3.52
N LEU A 164 -11.93 -33.53 -2.80
CA LEU A 164 -12.40 -32.30 -2.18
C LEU A 164 -11.39 -31.75 -1.18
N THR A 165 -10.87 -32.60 -0.30
CA THR A 165 -9.88 -32.15 0.70
C THR A 165 -8.54 -31.77 0.04
N THR A 166 -8.16 -32.45 -1.05
CA THR A 166 -6.98 -32.08 -1.85
C THR A 166 -7.15 -30.69 -2.47
N GLN A 167 -8.33 -30.38 -3.02
CA GLN A 167 -8.62 -29.04 -3.56
C GLN A 167 -8.58 -27.97 -2.46
N LYS A 168 -9.14 -28.25 -1.28
CA LYS A 168 -9.08 -27.33 -0.13
C LYS A 168 -7.63 -27.02 0.26
N LEU A 169 -6.76 -28.03 0.33
CA LEU A 169 -5.35 -27.81 0.63
C LEU A 169 -4.61 -27.02 -0.47
N LYS A 170 -4.95 -27.24 -1.75
CA LYS A 170 -4.40 -26.46 -2.86
C LYS A 170 -4.77 -24.97 -2.75
N LEU A 171 -6.00 -24.66 -2.37
CA LEU A 171 -6.44 -23.26 -2.16
C LEU A 171 -5.67 -22.58 -1.02
N LEU A 172 -5.23 -23.33 -0.02
CA LEU A 172 -4.41 -22.84 1.08
C LEU A 172 -2.92 -22.72 0.73
N GLY A 173 -2.50 -23.13 -0.48
CA GLY A 173 -1.10 -23.06 -0.91
C GLY A 173 -0.16 -24.01 -0.14
N LEU A 174 -0.69 -25.04 0.51
CA LEU A 174 0.08 -26.01 1.32
C LEU A 174 0.62 -27.19 0.49
N ILE A 175 0.22 -27.28 -0.78
CA ILE A 175 0.63 -28.35 -1.70
C ILE A 175 1.07 -27.72 -3.01
N ASP A 176 2.19 -28.20 -3.55
CA ASP A 176 2.60 -27.87 -4.91
C ASP A 176 1.60 -28.45 -5.93
N GLU A 177 1.65 -27.97 -7.18
CA GLU A 177 0.76 -28.40 -8.27
C GLU A 177 0.71 -29.93 -8.46
N THR A 178 1.77 -30.62 -8.03
CA THR A 178 1.96 -32.07 -8.05
C THR A 178 1.16 -32.84 -7.00
N GLY A 179 0.42 -32.17 -6.10
CA GLY A 179 -0.46 -32.85 -5.13
C GLY A 179 0.26 -33.53 -3.96
N GLN A 180 1.58 -33.33 -3.81
CA GLN A 180 2.36 -33.91 -2.74
C GLN A 180 2.53 -32.93 -1.59
N MET A 181 2.07 -33.32 -0.40
CA MET A 181 2.38 -32.63 0.85
C MET A 181 3.90 -32.49 0.95
N ILE A 182 4.41 -31.29 1.20
CA ILE A 182 5.84 -31.03 1.43
C ILE A 182 6.29 -32.07 2.46
N LYS A 183 7.25 -32.93 2.08
CA LYS A 183 7.59 -34.24 2.67
C LYS A 183 7.86 -34.30 4.19
N ASN A 184 7.74 -33.20 4.92
CA ASN A 184 7.91 -33.14 6.37
C ASN A 184 6.55 -33.20 7.09
N ARG A 185 6.20 -34.39 7.60
CA ARG A 185 5.06 -34.59 8.53
C ARG A 185 5.15 -33.74 9.81
N SER A 186 6.29 -33.10 10.09
CA SER A 186 6.47 -32.19 11.22
C SER A 186 6.06 -30.74 10.92
N LYS A 187 5.77 -30.41 9.66
CA LYS A 187 5.43 -29.05 9.20
C LYS A 187 4.01 -28.93 8.62
N ILE A 188 3.11 -29.81 9.05
CA ILE A 188 1.71 -29.84 8.55
C ILE A 188 0.90 -28.60 8.94
N SER A 189 1.36 -27.86 9.96
CA SER A 189 0.76 -26.61 10.45
C SER A 189 1.40 -25.34 9.89
N SER A 190 2.53 -25.44 9.17
CA SER A 190 3.32 -24.27 8.78
C SER A 190 3.04 -23.84 7.34
N PHE A 191 2.58 -22.60 7.19
CA PHE A 191 2.43 -21.89 5.93
C PHE A 191 3.62 -20.95 5.73
N THR A 192 4.21 -20.97 4.54
CA THR A 192 5.35 -20.09 4.19
C THR A 192 4.84 -18.96 3.31
N LEU A 193 4.95 -17.73 3.79
CA LEU A 193 4.65 -16.54 3.02
C LEU A 193 5.83 -16.24 2.09
N LYS A 194 5.60 -16.19 0.78
CA LYS A 194 6.65 -15.96 -0.24
C LYS A 194 6.60 -14.54 -0.81
N SER A 195 7.74 -14.05 -1.29
CA SER A 195 7.82 -12.79 -2.02
C SER A 195 7.33 -12.95 -3.47
N PRO A 196 6.37 -12.14 -3.95
CA PRO A 196 5.93 -12.19 -5.34
C PRO A 196 6.87 -11.46 -6.31
N ILE A 197 7.73 -10.58 -5.81
CA ILE A 197 8.69 -9.79 -6.61
C ILE A 197 10.09 -9.91 -6.00
N GLU A 198 11.10 -9.64 -6.82
CA GLU A 198 12.47 -9.42 -6.34
C GLU A 198 12.65 -7.98 -5.87
N GLY A 199 13.45 -7.76 -4.82
CA GLY A 199 13.72 -6.42 -4.29
C GLY A 199 14.52 -6.39 -3.00
#